data_AF-A0A0F9D603-F1
#
_entry.id   AF-A0A0F9D603-F1
#
_cell.length_a   1.000
_cell.length_b   1.000
_cell.length_c   1.000
_cell.angle_alpha   90.00
_cell.angle_beta   90.00
_cell.angle_gamma   90.00
#
_symmetry.space_group_name_H-M   'P 1'
#
loop_
_entity.id
_entity.type
_entity.pdbx_description
1 polymer ?
#
loop_
_entity_poly.entity_id
_entity_poly.type
_entity_poly.pdbx_seq_one_letter_code
_entity_poly.pdbx_strand_id
1 'polypeptide(L)'
;MLIIMISGRAGAGKSSFSQFCMKHLESIKQESILVPFARGVKRAAKDSFGWDGNKDKAGRRLLQRIGLLGREYNENIWADQATKTIDQVWVVGSETVFIDDWRFPNEGKVISDKYDYVLKIRIIRPEEYLTLFNTTLYDDISETSLSDSLGYD
;
A
#
# COMPACT_ATOMS: atom_id res chain seq x y z
N MET A 1 -0.97 -18.18 -6.44
CA MET A 1 -0.47 -17.13 -5.55
C MET A 1 -1.66 -16.42 -4.93
N LEU A 2 -1.59 -16.18 -3.63
CA LEU A 2 -2.58 -15.37 -2.90
C LEU A 2 -2.06 -13.94 -2.81
N ILE A 3 -2.89 -12.95 -3.14
CA ILE A 3 -2.58 -11.54 -2.92
C ILE A 3 -3.39 -11.05 -1.73
N ILE A 4 -2.72 -10.52 -0.71
CA ILE A 4 -3.34 -9.94 0.47
C ILE A 4 -3.16 -8.43 0.42
N MET A 5 -4.26 -7.71 0.17
CA MET A 5 -4.33 -6.25 0.16
C MET A 5 -4.81 -5.74 1.52
N ILE A 6 -4.02 -4.88 2.14
CA ILE A 6 -4.30 -4.36 3.48
C ILE A 6 -4.45 -2.84 3.39
N SER A 7 -5.59 -2.35 3.88
CA SER A 7 -5.92 -0.93 3.96
C SER A 7 -6.23 -0.51 5.40
N GLY A 8 -6.40 0.80 5.60
CA GLY A 8 -6.50 1.42 6.92
C GLY A 8 -5.68 2.70 7.00
N ARG A 9 -5.92 3.51 8.03
CA ARG A 9 -5.30 4.84 8.16
C ARG A 9 -3.88 4.78 8.71
N ALA A 10 -3.11 5.86 8.57
CA ALA A 10 -1.76 5.95 9.12
C ALA A 10 -1.76 5.74 10.64
N GLY A 11 -0.96 4.78 11.11
CA GLY A 11 -0.93 4.40 12.52
C GLY A 11 -1.95 3.34 12.94
N ALA A 12 -2.77 2.81 12.00
CA ALA A 12 -3.74 1.76 12.32
C ALA A 12 -3.11 0.38 12.60
N GLY A 13 -1.84 0.16 12.26
CA GLY A 13 -1.15 -1.12 12.47
C GLY A 13 -1.02 -2.03 11.25
N LYS A 14 -1.42 -1.57 10.05
CA LYS A 14 -1.30 -2.31 8.77
C LYS A 14 0.05 -2.97 8.52
N SER A 15 1.12 -2.18 8.57
CA SER A 15 2.48 -2.69 8.32
C SER A 15 2.92 -3.65 9.43
N SER A 16 2.51 -3.41 10.69
CA SER A 16 2.78 -4.32 11.80
C SER A 16 2.09 -5.68 11.61
N PHE A 17 0.82 -5.66 11.20
CA PHE A 17 0.05 -6.87 10.88
C PHE A 17 0.67 -7.63 9.69
N SER A 18 1.00 -6.93 8.60
CA SER A 18 1.66 -7.53 7.43
C SER A 18 2.98 -8.20 7.81
N GLN A 19 3.82 -7.50 8.57
CA GLN A 19 5.10 -8.05 9.04
C GLN A 19 4.91 -9.24 9.97
N PHE A 20 3.90 -9.21 10.84
CA PHE A 20 3.56 -10.35 11.69
C PHE A 20 3.18 -11.57 10.86
N CYS A 21 2.29 -11.40 9.87
CA CYS A 21 1.88 -12.48 8.96
C CYS A 21 3.06 -13.02 8.16
N MET A 22 3.87 -12.15 7.56
CA MET A 22 5.05 -12.57 6.78
C MET A 22 6.05 -13.38 7.61
N LYS A 23 6.32 -12.95 8.86
CA LYS A 23 7.18 -13.70 9.80
C LYS A 23 6.58 -15.06 10.16
N HIS A 24 5.26 -15.13 10.31
CA HIS A 24 4.59 -16.40 10.58
C HIS A 24 4.70 -17.36 9.38
N LEU A 25 4.46 -16.88 8.16
CA LEU A 25 4.63 -17.67 6.93
C LEU A 25 6.08 -18.18 6.77
N GLU A 26 7.06 -17.33 7.04
CA GLU A 26 8.47 -17.71 7.05
C GLU A 26 8.74 -18.85 8.06
N SER A 27 8.13 -18.81 9.25
CA SER A 27 8.29 -19.84 10.28
C SER A 27 7.77 -21.23 9.86
N ILE A 28 6.84 -21.27 8.90
CA ILE A 28 6.33 -22.51 8.31
C ILE A 28 6.91 -22.80 6.92
N LYS A 29 8.02 -22.13 6.57
CA LYS A 29 8.75 -22.25 5.28
C LYS A 29 7.92 -21.87 4.05
N GLN A 30 6.97 -20.97 4.22
CA GLN A 30 6.18 -20.42 3.14
C GLN A 30 6.72 -19.04 2.73
N GLU A 31 7.10 -18.89 1.45
CA GLU A 31 7.62 -17.63 0.96
C GLU A 31 6.54 -16.57 0.81
N SER A 32 6.87 -15.36 1.26
CA SER A 32 6.02 -14.19 1.09
C SER A 32 6.81 -12.93 0.78
N ILE A 33 6.21 -11.99 0.05
CA ILE A 33 6.87 -10.75 -0.36
C ILE A 33 5.95 -9.53 -0.23
N LEU A 34 6.52 -8.39 0.14
CA LEU A 34 5.83 -7.10 0.21
C LEU A 34 6.03 -6.29 -1.07
N VAL A 35 4.94 -5.97 -1.77
CA VAL A 35 4.93 -5.16 -3.00
C VAL A 35 4.04 -3.93 -2.79
N PRO A 36 4.56 -2.88 -2.13
CA PRO A 36 3.76 -1.70 -1.83
C PRO A 36 3.57 -0.82 -3.08
N PHE A 37 2.40 -0.22 -3.27
CA PHE A 37 2.13 0.73 -4.35
C PHE A 37 3.07 1.94 -4.28
N ALA A 38 3.39 2.40 -3.06
CA ALA A 38 4.30 3.51 -2.84
C ALA A 38 5.76 3.20 -3.24
N ARG A 39 6.11 1.97 -3.67
CA ARG A 39 7.46 1.66 -4.17
C ARG A 39 7.85 2.59 -5.33
N GLY A 40 6.95 2.77 -6.30
CA GLY A 40 7.16 3.66 -7.44
C GLY A 40 7.30 5.12 -7.01
N VAL A 41 6.44 5.58 -6.11
CA VAL A 41 6.45 6.94 -5.55
C VAL A 41 7.78 7.23 -4.85
N LYS A 42 8.22 6.33 -3.98
CA LYS A 42 9.49 6.45 -3.24
C LYS A 42 10.69 6.46 -4.17
N ARG A 43 10.66 5.64 -5.22
CA ARG A 43 11.72 5.60 -6.23
C ARG A 43 11.80 6.93 -6.98
N ALA A 44 10.68 7.46 -7.47
CA ALA A 44 10.64 8.77 -8.12
C ALA A 44 11.13 9.88 -7.19
N ALA A 45 10.69 9.89 -5.92
CA ALA A 45 11.13 10.87 -4.93
C ALA A 45 12.63 10.81 -4.66
N LYS A 46 13.19 9.60 -4.54
CA LYS A 46 14.61 9.39 -4.27
C LYS A 46 15.47 9.73 -5.49
N ASP A 47 15.14 9.14 -6.63
CA ASP A 47 15.97 9.18 -7.84
C ASP A 47 15.90 10.54 -8.54
N SER A 48 14.77 11.27 -8.44
CA SER A 48 14.56 12.54 -9.16
C SER A 48 14.58 13.78 -8.27
N PHE A 49 14.29 13.66 -6.97
CA PHE A 49 14.17 14.81 -6.06
C PHE A 49 15.10 14.73 -4.85
N GLY A 50 15.95 13.70 -4.76
CA GLY A 50 16.92 13.57 -3.67
C GLY A 50 16.29 13.32 -2.29
N TRP A 51 15.11 12.68 -2.25
CA TRP A 51 14.47 12.34 -0.98
C TRP A 51 15.37 11.46 -0.11
N ASP A 52 15.56 11.87 1.14
CA ASP A 52 16.46 11.26 2.13
C ASP A 52 15.93 9.95 2.74
N GLY A 53 14.69 9.57 2.44
CA GLY A 53 14.02 8.39 2.99
C GLY A 53 13.23 8.65 4.28
N ASN A 54 13.30 9.86 4.84
CA ASN A 54 12.59 10.21 6.06
C ASN A 54 11.15 10.61 5.76
N LYS A 55 10.20 10.03 6.50
CA LYS A 55 8.76 10.34 6.39
C LYS A 55 8.34 11.42 7.39
N ASP A 56 9.13 12.47 7.49
CA ASP A 56 8.81 13.66 8.25
C ASP A 56 7.70 14.48 7.56
N LYS A 57 7.40 15.67 8.07
CA LYS A 57 6.33 16.51 7.50
C LYS A 57 6.63 16.89 6.03
N ALA A 58 7.89 17.15 5.69
CA ALA A 58 8.30 17.54 4.34
C ALA A 58 8.30 16.34 3.37
N GLY A 59 8.92 15.23 3.76
CA GLY A 59 8.96 13.98 3.01
C GLY A 59 7.58 13.40 2.78
N ARG A 60 6.66 13.47 3.76
CA ARG A 60 5.25 13.06 3.56
C ARG A 60 4.57 13.89 2.49
N ARG A 61 4.70 15.22 2.55
CA ARG A 61 4.13 16.11 1.51
C ARG A 61 4.72 15.81 0.15
N LEU A 62 6.03 15.57 0.04
CA LEU A 62 6.68 15.23 -1.22
C LEU A 62 6.10 13.93 -1.81
N LEU A 63 6.05 12.86 -1.02
CA LEU A 63 5.53 11.56 -1.45
C LEU A 63 4.06 11.64 -1.84
N GLN A 64 3.24 12.34 -1.05
CA GLN A 64 1.81 12.55 -1.37
C GLN A 64 1.65 13.31 -2.69
N ARG A 65 2.41 14.39 -2.90
CA ARG A 65 2.36 15.17 -4.16
C ARG A 65 2.79 14.36 -5.37
N ILE A 66 3.91 13.64 -5.29
CA ILE A 66 4.37 12.77 -6.38
C ILE A 66 3.32 11.70 -6.67
N GLY A 67 2.78 11.07 -5.61
CA GLY A 67 1.74 10.08 -5.73
C GLY A 67 0.49 10.61 -6.45
N LEU A 68 0.03 11.80 -6.08
CA LEU A 68 -1.16 12.42 -6.65
C LEU A 68 -0.93 12.86 -8.09
N LEU A 69 0.16 13.57 -8.38
CA LEU A 69 0.53 13.99 -9.74
C LEU A 69 0.68 12.78 -10.69
N GLY A 70 1.25 11.67 -10.19
CA GLY A 70 1.30 10.43 -10.97
C GLY A 70 -0.10 9.92 -11.33
N ARG A 71 -1.05 9.96 -10.38
CA ARG A 71 -2.45 9.54 -10.60
C ARG A 71 -3.21 10.50 -11.52
N GLU A 72 -2.91 11.79 -11.48
CA GLU A 72 -3.48 12.76 -12.43
C GLU A 72 -3.04 12.48 -13.88
N TYR A 73 -1.79 12.04 -14.07
CA TYR A 73 -1.27 11.66 -15.38
C TYR A 73 -1.80 10.28 -15.84
N ASN A 74 -1.77 9.29 -14.94
CA ASN A 74 -2.35 7.96 -15.14
C ASN A 74 -2.83 7.43 -13.78
N GLU A 75 -4.14 7.33 -13.60
CA GLU A 75 -4.80 6.91 -12.35
C GLU A 75 -4.24 5.60 -11.78
N ASN A 76 -3.85 4.66 -12.65
CA ASN A 76 -3.42 3.32 -12.29
C ASN A 76 -1.90 3.15 -12.25
N ILE A 77 -1.11 4.21 -12.48
CA ILE A 77 0.35 4.14 -12.65
C ILE A 77 1.07 3.33 -11.56
N TRP A 78 0.69 3.51 -10.28
CA TRP A 78 1.33 2.85 -9.16
C TRP A 78 0.87 1.39 -9.02
N ALA A 79 -0.41 1.11 -9.31
CA ALA A 79 -0.94 -0.24 -9.33
C ALA A 79 -0.34 -1.05 -10.50
N ASP A 80 -0.25 -0.45 -11.70
CA ASP A 80 0.37 -1.05 -12.88
C ASP A 80 1.83 -1.44 -12.60
N GLN A 81 2.60 -0.55 -11.95
CA GLN A 81 3.98 -0.85 -11.54
C GLN A 81 4.06 -1.98 -10.50
N ALA A 82 3.13 -2.02 -9.55
CA ALA A 82 3.04 -3.12 -8.59
C ALA A 82 2.74 -4.43 -9.33
N THR A 83 1.80 -4.46 -10.28
CA THR A 83 1.46 -5.68 -11.03
C THR A 83 2.65 -6.24 -11.81
N LYS A 84 3.49 -5.38 -12.41
CA LYS A 84 4.74 -5.80 -13.07
C LYS A 84 5.71 -6.46 -12.08
N THR A 85 5.77 -5.96 -10.85
CA THR A 85 6.59 -6.55 -9.78
C THR A 85 6.00 -7.88 -9.31
N ILE A 86 4.67 -7.96 -9.18
CA ILE A 86 3.94 -9.18 -8.78
C ILE A 86 4.17 -10.31 -9.80
N ASP A 87 4.09 -10.00 -11.09
CA ASP A 87 4.32 -10.98 -12.15
C ASP A 87 5.77 -11.51 -12.13
N GLN A 88 6.74 -10.66 -11.80
CA GLN A 88 8.15 -11.07 -11.66
C GLN A 88 8.37 -11.99 -10.46
N VAL A 89 7.74 -11.70 -9.32
CA VAL A 89 7.91 -12.52 -8.09
C VAL A 89 7.18 -13.87 -8.19
N TRP A 90 6.10 -13.94 -8.98
CA TRP A 90 5.41 -15.19 -9.27
C TRP A 90 6.33 -16.20 -9.97
N VAL A 91 7.14 -15.74 -10.92
CA VAL A 91 8.09 -16.59 -11.66
C VAL A 91 9.14 -17.23 -10.74
N VAL A 92 9.51 -16.57 -9.64
CA VAL A 92 10.51 -17.07 -8.69
C VAL A 92 9.91 -17.91 -7.55
N GLY A 93 8.59 -18.14 -7.55
CA GLY A 93 7.93 -19.12 -6.66
C GLY A 93 7.32 -18.56 -5.37
N SER A 94 7.16 -17.24 -5.22
CA SER A 94 6.47 -16.69 -4.05
C SER A 94 5.00 -17.09 -4.02
N GLU A 95 4.55 -17.68 -2.91
CA GLU A 95 3.17 -18.16 -2.77
C GLU A 95 2.19 -17.06 -2.35
N THR A 96 2.66 -16.11 -1.53
CA THR A 96 1.84 -15.02 -0.98
C THR A 96 2.47 -13.65 -1.23
N VAL A 97 1.68 -12.71 -1.73
CA VAL A 97 2.08 -11.31 -1.90
C VAL A 97 1.26 -10.42 -0.97
N PHE A 98 1.94 -9.54 -0.25
CA PHE A 98 1.32 -8.51 0.57
C PHE A 98 1.39 -7.15 -0.13
N ILE A 99 0.30 -6.39 -0.06
CA ILE A 99 0.22 -4.98 -0.42
C ILE A 99 -0.32 -4.24 0.81
N ASP A 100 0.53 -3.59 1.61
CA ASP A 100 0.18 -3.05 2.93
C ASP A 100 -0.23 -1.56 2.95
N ASP A 101 -0.21 -0.94 1.77
CA ASP A 101 -0.45 0.48 1.56
C ASP A 101 -1.55 0.76 0.54
N TRP A 102 -2.55 -0.13 0.44
CA TRP A 102 -3.73 0.08 -0.40
C TRP A 102 -4.56 1.26 0.12
N ARG A 103 -4.73 2.28 -0.73
CA ARG A 103 -5.32 3.56 -0.35
C ARG A 103 -6.40 4.07 -1.28
N PHE A 104 -6.46 3.57 -2.52
CA PHE A 104 -7.42 4.06 -3.52
C PHE A 104 -8.23 2.91 -4.14
N PRO A 105 -9.55 3.06 -4.36
CA PRO A 105 -10.40 2.02 -4.91
C PRO A 105 -9.92 1.45 -6.25
N ASN A 106 -9.42 2.32 -7.15
CA ASN A 106 -8.93 1.89 -8.46
C ASN A 106 -7.72 0.94 -8.35
N GLU A 107 -6.84 1.13 -7.37
CA GLU A 107 -5.73 0.21 -7.10
C GLU A 107 -6.23 -1.19 -6.74
N GLY A 108 -7.30 -1.26 -5.95
CA GLY A 108 -7.98 -2.51 -5.61
C GLY A 108 -8.57 -3.19 -6.83
N LYS A 109 -9.23 -2.41 -7.69
CA LYS A 109 -9.81 -2.89 -8.94
C LYS A 109 -8.75 -3.47 -9.88
N VAL A 110 -7.63 -2.77 -10.08
CA VAL A 110 -6.53 -3.24 -10.94
C VAL A 110 -5.99 -4.61 -10.48
N ILE A 111 -5.86 -4.82 -9.17
CA ILE A 111 -5.40 -6.09 -8.62
C ILE A 111 -6.49 -7.17 -8.76
N SER A 112 -7.73 -6.88 -8.38
CA SER A 112 -8.85 -7.83 -8.46
C SER A 112 -9.20 -8.25 -9.88
N ASP A 113 -9.06 -7.37 -10.87
CA ASP A 113 -9.32 -7.70 -12.28
C ASP A 113 -8.22 -8.61 -12.87
N LYS A 114 -6.99 -8.53 -12.35
CA LYS A 114 -5.82 -9.21 -12.92
C LYS A 114 -5.51 -10.56 -12.27
N TYR A 115 -5.86 -10.74 -11.01
CA TYR A 115 -5.47 -11.92 -10.23
C TYR A 115 -6.70 -12.60 -9.59
N ASP A 116 -6.75 -13.93 -9.67
CA ASP A 116 -7.91 -14.70 -9.24
C ASP A 116 -8.12 -14.74 -7.71
N TYR A 117 -7.01 -14.77 -6.95
CA TYR A 117 -7.04 -14.98 -5.50
C TYR A 117 -6.56 -13.73 -4.76
N VAL A 118 -7.51 -12.82 -4.48
CA VAL A 118 -7.26 -11.56 -3.78
C VAL A 118 -8.06 -11.51 -2.48
N LEU A 119 -7.36 -11.38 -1.36
CA LEU A 119 -7.94 -11.15 -0.04
C LEU A 119 -7.75 -9.68 0.35
N LYS A 120 -8.85 -8.98 0.63
CA LYS A 120 -8.86 -7.58 1.07
C LYS A 120 -9.11 -7.50 2.57
N ILE A 121 -8.24 -6.79 3.29
CA ILE A 121 -8.29 -6.65 4.75
C ILE A 121 -8.27 -5.16 5.10
N ARG A 122 -9.22 -4.70 5.92
CA ARG A 122 -9.22 -3.36 6.51
C ARG A 122 -8.80 -3.44 7.97
N ILE A 123 -7.78 -2.68 8.35
CA ILE A 123 -7.42 -2.51 9.76
C ILE A 123 -8.00 -1.19 10.26
N ILE A 124 -8.88 -1.31 11.26
CA ILE A 124 -9.54 -0.19 11.92
C ILE A 124 -8.92 -0.01 13.31
N ARG A 125 -8.63 1.23 13.67
CA ARG A 125 -8.13 1.65 14.98
C ARG A 125 -8.89 2.91 15.40
N PRO A 126 -9.26 3.09 16.68
CA PRO A 126 -9.90 4.32 17.12
C PRO A 126 -9.07 5.54 16.75
N GLU A 127 -9.76 6.58 16.31
CA GLU A 127 -9.18 7.74 15.62
C GLU A 127 -8.12 8.46 16.45
N GLU A 128 -8.37 8.59 17.76
CA GLU A 128 -7.50 9.21 18.74
C GLU A 128 -6.11 8.56 18.84
N TYR A 129 -5.96 7.33 18.35
CA TYR A 129 -4.70 6.61 18.31
C TYR A 129 -4.02 6.58 16.94
N LEU A 130 -4.61 7.20 15.92
CA LEU A 130 -4.01 7.31 14.59
C LEU A 130 -2.89 8.36 14.58
N THR A 131 -1.81 8.08 13.84
CA THR A 131 -0.61 8.93 13.84
C THR A 131 -0.86 10.32 13.27
N LEU A 132 -1.86 10.45 12.39
CA LEU A 132 -2.18 11.70 11.72
C LEU A 132 -3.37 12.43 12.37
N PHE A 133 -3.96 11.89 13.44
CA PHE A 133 -5.08 12.53 14.14
C PHE A 133 -4.69 13.97 14.57
N ASN A 134 -5.59 14.93 14.37
CA ASN A 134 -5.36 16.36 14.57
C ASN A 134 -4.22 17.00 13.72
N THR A 135 -3.78 16.37 12.64
CA THR A 135 -2.83 16.97 11.70
C THR A 135 -3.52 17.39 10.40
N THR A 136 -2.92 18.33 9.66
CA THR A 136 -3.41 18.75 8.34
C THR A 136 -3.37 17.63 7.28
N LEU A 137 -2.76 16.48 7.60
CA LEU A 137 -2.66 15.33 6.71
C LEU A 137 -3.72 14.26 7.01
N TYR A 138 -4.54 14.46 8.05
CA TYR A 138 -5.56 13.49 8.46
C TYR A 138 -6.64 13.26 7.39
N ASP A 139 -7.04 14.35 6.73
CA ASP A 139 -8.10 14.39 5.74
C ASP A 139 -7.57 14.32 4.30
N ASP A 140 -6.27 14.08 4.13
CA ASP A 140 -5.66 13.88 2.82
C ASP A 140 -6.36 12.73 2.07
N ILE A 141 -6.53 12.86 0.76
CA ILE A 141 -7.25 11.87 -0.05
C ILE A 141 -6.63 10.47 0.07
N SER A 142 -5.31 10.38 0.28
CA SER A 142 -4.65 9.10 0.48
C SER A 142 -5.00 8.43 1.81
N GLU A 143 -5.58 9.14 2.76
CA GLU A 143 -6.07 8.63 4.05
C GLU A 143 -7.59 8.37 4.04
N THR A 144 -8.36 9.07 3.21
CA THR A 144 -9.84 9.06 3.22
C THR A 144 -10.49 8.40 2.00
N SER A 145 -9.73 8.13 0.92
CA SER A 145 -10.29 7.56 -0.33
C SER A 145 -10.89 6.16 -0.18
N LEU A 146 -10.54 5.42 0.87
CA LEU A 146 -11.19 4.18 1.25
C LEU A 146 -12.00 4.41 2.53
N SER A 147 -13.33 4.43 2.39
CA SER A 147 -14.30 4.39 3.49
C SER A 147 -14.03 3.27 4.51
N ASP A 148 -14.29 3.55 5.79
CA ASP A 148 -14.31 2.56 6.87
C ASP A 148 -15.62 1.78 6.96
N SER A 149 -16.68 2.20 6.25
CA SER A 149 -18.03 1.64 6.34
C SER A 149 -18.41 0.64 5.25
N LEU A 150 -17.56 0.48 4.22
CA LEU A 150 -17.84 -0.41 3.08
C LEU A 150 -16.97 -1.65 3.15
N GLY A 151 -17.59 -2.82 3.03
CA GLY A 151 -16.90 -4.03 2.62
C GLY A 151 -16.38 -3.83 1.20
N TYR A 152 -15.08 -4.02 1.01
CA TYR A 152 -14.51 -4.02 -0.32
C TYR A 152 -14.55 -5.46 -0.83
N ASP A 153 -15.68 -5.84 -1.41
CA ASP A 153 -15.81 -7.12 -2.12
C ASP A 153 -14.90 -7.12 -3.36
#